data_AF-A0A1D2AGH0-F1
#
_entry.id   AF-A0A1D2AGH0-F1
#
_cell.length_a   1.000
_cell.length_b   1.000
_cell.length_c   1.000
_cell.angle_alpha   90.00
_cell.angle_beta   90.00
_cell.angle_gamma   90.00
#
_symmetry.space_group_name_H-M   'P 1'
#
loop_
_entity.id
_entity.type
_entity.pdbx_description
1 polymer ?
#
loop_
_entity_poly.entity_id
_entity_poly.type
_entity_poly.pdbx_seq_one_letter_code
_entity_poly.pdbx_strand_id
1 'polypeptide(L)'
;MSGAQEGASYEALQRVKTKYHRLKSRGQPDAAYQHLEAAITSQLRDRNLANADELIKMLIQAFMEEEVPVTPRIAHRFMEFWNNYADLVDSDAEALMLLDRMLEAERYLHEVGYPVEDENGIRCWLTAQLSIGPLLLRARPNRVGLALSHFAKGFSPELLYRAMLAALEDKGLREETLMAWSRIVLTYAATDWSFYNEEPLNALNEGLSFWGFVFPVDRAPDIPLVHFIEMFITSVQKKLFPLARLLLARYRPLLARDPALAKLAEKAIALHSDPRKARSRDFDWDALKRGINPA
;
A
#
# COMPACT_ATOMS: atom_id res chain seq x y z
N MET A 1 10.79 1.91 -31.74
CA MET A 1 10.12 0.85 -32.54
C MET A 1 9.87 1.38 -33.94
N SER A 2 9.77 0.52 -34.96
CA SER A 2 9.38 0.97 -36.31
C SER A 2 7.86 1.20 -36.36
N GLY A 3 7.37 2.15 -37.17
CA GLY A 3 5.94 2.45 -37.28
C GLY A 3 5.06 1.24 -37.71
N ALA A 4 5.65 0.25 -38.39
CA ALA A 4 4.98 -1.00 -38.72
C ALA A 4 4.74 -1.90 -37.50
N GLN A 5 5.66 -1.91 -36.53
CA GLN A 5 5.50 -2.66 -35.28
C GLN A 5 4.46 -2.01 -34.36
N GLU A 6 4.40 -0.67 -34.31
CA GLU A 6 3.36 0.05 -33.57
C GLU A 6 1.96 -0.19 -34.17
N GLY A 7 1.83 -0.15 -35.50
CA GLY A 7 0.57 -0.46 -36.19
C GLY A 7 0.08 -1.89 -35.93
N ALA A 8 0.98 -2.88 -36.01
CA ALA A 8 0.63 -4.28 -35.73
C ALA A 8 0.25 -4.52 -34.27
N SER A 9 0.91 -3.83 -33.33
CA SER A 9 0.63 -3.88 -31.89
C SER A 9 -0.76 -3.31 -31.58
N TYR A 10 -1.10 -2.16 -32.17
CA TYR A 10 -2.42 -1.55 -32.03
C TYR A 10 -3.54 -2.46 -32.56
N GLU A 11 -3.37 -3.03 -33.76
CA GLU A 11 -4.37 -3.95 -34.32
C GLU A 11 -4.55 -5.20 -33.47
N ALA A 12 -3.47 -5.75 -32.92
CA ALA A 12 -3.53 -6.90 -32.02
C ALA A 12 -4.36 -6.58 -30.77
N LEU A 13 -4.15 -5.41 -30.17
CA LEU A 13 -4.93 -4.93 -29.03
C LEU A 13 -6.42 -4.77 -29.37
N GLN A 14 -6.75 -4.20 -30.52
CA GLN A 14 -8.15 -4.03 -30.95
C GLN A 14 -8.84 -5.38 -31.19
N ARG A 15 -8.13 -6.38 -31.71
CA ARG A 15 -8.65 -7.75 -31.86
C ARG A 15 -8.96 -8.37 -30.49
N VAL A 16 -8.10 -8.16 -29.49
CA VAL A 16 -8.33 -8.63 -28.11
C VAL A 16 -9.60 -8.01 -27.53
N LYS A 17 -9.74 -6.67 -27.59
CA LYS A 17 -10.92 -5.95 -27.07
C LYS A 17 -12.21 -6.37 -27.77
N THR A 18 -12.19 -6.48 -29.10
CA THR A 18 -13.34 -6.91 -29.89
C THR A 18 -13.82 -8.29 -29.47
N LYS A 19 -12.89 -9.24 -29.26
CA LYS A 19 -13.24 -10.59 -28.81
C LYS A 19 -13.79 -10.58 -27.38
N TYR A 20 -13.22 -9.79 -26.47
CA TYR A 20 -13.77 -9.61 -25.12
C TYR A 20 -15.22 -9.13 -25.16
N HIS A 21 -15.52 -8.04 -25.87
CA HIS A 21 -16.89 -7.49 -25.91
C HIS A 21 -17.88 -8.47 -26.55
N ARG A 22 -17.43 -9.25 -27.55
CA ARG A 22 -18.25 -10.30 -28.16
C ARG A 22 -18.56 -11.46 -27.19
N LEU A 23 -17.61 -11.86 -26.34
CA LEU A 23 -17.83 -12.88 -25.31
C LEU A 23 -18.81 -12.35 -24.26
N LYS A 24 -18.63 -11.11 -23.81
CA LYS A 24 -19.55 -10.41 -22.90
C LYS A 24 -20.97 -10.35 -23.46
N SER A 25 -21.14 -9.92 -24.72
CA SER A 25 -22.46 -9.81 -25.35
C SER A 25 -23.17 -11.16 -25.54
N ARG A 26 -22.44 -12.28 -25.47
CA ARG A 26 -22.98 -13.65 -25.53
C ARG A 26 -23.32 -14.22 -24.15
N GLY A 27 -23.19 -13.42 -23.08
CA GLY A 27 -23.41 -13.90 -21.72
C GLY A 27 -22.31 -14.86 -21.24
N GLN A 28 -21.08 -14.71 -21.75
CA GLN A 28 -19.93 -15.55 -21.37
C GLN A 28 -18.86 -14.72 -20.64
N PRO A 29 -19.15 -14.18 -19.43
CA PRO A 29 -18.22 -13.30 -18.72
C PRO A 29 -16.92 -14.00 -18.32
N ASP A 30 -16.97 -15.23 -17.81
CA ASP A 30 -15.77 -15.98 -17.41
C ASP A 30 -14.80 -16.20 -18.58
N ALA A 31 -15.33 -16.55 -19.76
CA ALA A 31 -14.54 -16.70 -20.96
C ALA A 31 -13.94 -15.35 -21.42
N ALA A 32 -14.67 -14.25 -21.22
CA ALA A 32 -14.19 -12.91 -21.53
C ALA A 32 -13.01 -12.52 -20.61
N TYR A 33 -13.10 -12.82 -19.31
CA TYR A 33 -12.03 -12.57 -18.35
C TYR A 33 -10.80 -13.41 -18.62
N GLN A 34 -10.94 -14.72 -18.84
CA GLN A 34 -9.83 -15.60 -19.20
C GLN A 34 -9.13 -15.13 -20.49
N HIS A 35 -9.90 -14.63 -21.46
CA HIS A 35 -9.34 -14.06 -22.69
C HIS A 35 -8.53 -12.78 -22.41
N LEU A 36 -8.97 -11.90 -21.50
CA LEU A 36 -8.19 -10.74 -21.07
C LEU A 36 -6.93 -11.16 -20.29
N GLU A 37 -7.05 -12.06 -19.31
CA GLU A 37 -5.93 -12.55 -18.50
C GLU A 37 -4.82 -13.16 -19.37
N ALA A 38 -5.19 -13.98 -20.36
CA ALA A 38 -4.25 -14.56 -21.32
C ALA A 38 -3.61 -13.48 -22.21
N ALA A 39 -4.38 -12.48 -22.65
CA ALA A 39 -3.87 -11.39 -23.46
C ALA A 39 -2.88 -10.50 -22.67
N ILE A 40 -3.19 -10.16 -21.41
CA ILE A 40 -2.29 -9.43 -20.50
C ILE A 40 -0.95 -10.15 -20.38
N THR A 41 -1.00 -11.45 -20.09
CA THR A 41 0.20 -12.29 -19.95
C THR A 41 1.05 -12.29 -21.24
N SER A 42 0.40 -12.33 -22.41
CA SER A 42 1.09 -12.22 -23.70
C SER A 42 1.74 -10.85 -23.89
N GLN A 43 1.01 -9.76 -23.61
CA GLN A 43 1.55 -8.40 -23.78
C GLN A 43 2.73 -8.14 -22.86
N LEU A 44 2.68 -8.60 -21.60
CA LEU A 44 3.81 -8.50 -20.67
C LEU A 44 5.03 -9.29 -21.18
N ARG A 45 4.83 -10.53 -21.67
CA ARG A 45 5.90 -11.34 -22.26
C ARG A 45 6.56 -10.66 -23.46
N ASP A 46 5.77 -9.98 -24.29
CA ASP A 46 6.23 -9.25 -25.46
C ASP A 46 6.76 -7.84 -25.12
N ARG A 47 6.84 -7.48 -23.83
CA ARG A 47 7.24 -6.15 -23.32
C ARG A 47 6.38 -4.99 -23.83
N ASN A 48 5.14 -5.24 -24.22
CA ASN A 48 4.18 -4.22 -24.62
C ASN A 48 3.42 -3.68 -23.40
N LEU A 49 4.11 -2.93 -22.54
CA LEU A 49 3.58 -2.47 -21.25
C LEU A 49 2.34 -1.59 -21.38
N ALA A 50 2.26 -0.73 -22.39
CA ALA A 50 1.09 0.11 -22.64
C ALA A 50 -0.18 -0.70 -22.97
N ASN A 51 -0.04 -1.75 -23.79
CA ASN A 51 -1.17 -2.63 -24.09
C ASN A 51 -1.56 -3.48 -22.87
N ALA A 52 -0.56 -3.98 -22.13
CA ALA A 52 -0.81 -4.72 -20.90
C ALA A 52 -1.55 -3.86 -19.87
N ASP A 53 -1.11 -2.61 -19.66
CA ASP A 53 -1.75 -1.63 -18.79
C ASP A 53 -3.22 -1.41 -19.15
N GLU A 54 -3.51 -1.18 -20.43
CA GLU A 54 -4.89 -0.96 -20.88
C GLU A 54 -5.77 -2.19 -20.68
N LEU A 55 -5.25 -3.39 -20.92
CA LEU A 55 -5.99 -4.63 -20.69
C LEU A 55 -6.20 -4.92 -19.20
N ILE A 56 -5.21 -4.64 -18.35
CA ILE A 56 -5.33 -4.75 -16.88
C ILE A 56 -6.41 -3.78 -16.38
N LYS A 57 -6.39 -2.52 -16.85
CA LYS A 57 -7.42 -1.53 -16.55
C LYS A 57 -8.81 -2.05 -16.88
N MET A 58 -8.97 -2.57 -18.08
CA MET A 58 -10.24 -3.07 -18.58
C MET A 58 -10.74 -4.28 -17.78
N LEU A 59 -9.84 -5.16 -17.34
CA LEU A 59 -10.17 -6.29 -16.47
C LEU A 59 -10.65 -5.81 -15.08
N ILE A 60 -9.93 -4.88 -14.45
CA ILE A 60 -10.31 -4.35 -13.12
C ILE A 60 -11.67 -3.64 -13.20
N GLN A 61 -11.88 -2.81 -14.22
CA GLN A 61 -13.14 -2.09 -14.43
C GLN A 61 -14.31 -3.05 -14.60
N ALA A 62 -14.14 -4.11 -15.39
CA ALA A 62 -15.18 -5.12 -15.57
C ALA A 62 -15.50 -5.86 -14.25
N PHE A 63 -14.49 -6.22 -13.46
CA PHE A 63 -14.70 -6.82 -12.15
C PHE A 63 -15.45 -5.89 -11.18
N MET A 64 -15.14 -4.60 -11.20
CA MET A 64 -15.85 -3.61 -10.38
C MET A 64 -17.30 -3.42 -10.82
N GLU A 65 -17.55 -3.22 -12.13
CA GLU A 65 -18.89 -2.98 -12.68
C GLU A 65 -19.83 -4.17 -12.48
N GLU A 66 -19.28 -5.39 -12.45
CA GLU A 66 -20.03 -6.62 -12.29
C GLU A 66 -19.99 -7.17 -10.86
N GLU A 67 -19.39 -6.41 -9.93
CA GLU A 67 -19.24 -6.79 -8.51
C GLU A 67 -18.67 -8.21 -8.34
N VAL A 68 -17.71 -8.59 -9.18
CA VAL A 68 -17.11 -9.93 -9.17
C VAL A 68 -16.44 -10.16 -7.83
N PRO A 69 -16.82 -11.19 -7.06
CA PRO A 69 -16.22 -11.44 -5.76
C PRO A 69 -14.71 -11.67 -5.88
N VAL A 70 -13.95 -11.05 -4.99
CA VAL A 70 -12.52 -11.30 -4.92
C VAL A 70 -12.29 -12.73 -4.44
N THR A 71 -11.63 -13.53 -5.25
CA THR A 71 -11.23 -14.91 -4.92
C THR A 71 -9.72 -15.01 -4.82
N PRO A 72 -9.17 -16.02 -4.12
CA PRO A 72 -7.72 -16.26 -4.09
C PRO A 72 -7.11 -16.39 -5.49
N ARG A 73 -7.85 -16.96 -6.45
CA ARG A 73 -7.46 -17.02 -7.87
C ARG A 73 -7.22 -15.63 -8.45
N ILE A 74 -8.16 -14.70 -8.25
CA ILE A 74 -8.08 -13.32 -8.76
C ILE A 74 -6.90 -12.58 -8.10
N ALA A 75 -6.76 -12.69 -6.77
CA ALA A 75 -5.65 -12.08 -6.04
C ALA A 75 -4.29 -12.59 -6.55
N HIS A 76 -4.18 -13.91 -6.76
CA HIS A 76 -2.97 -14.53 -7.29
C HIS A 76 -2.67 -14.11 -8.74
N ARG A 77 -3.68 -13.97 -9.60
CA ARG A 77 -3.47 -13.45 -10.97
C ARG A 77 -2.96 -12.01 -10.99
N PHE A 78 -3.54 -11.12 -10.17
CA PHE A 78 -3.02 -9.77 -10.05
C PHE A 78 -1.56 -9.76 -9.60
N MET A 79 -1.19 -10.58 -8.61
CA MET A 79 0.19 -10.72 -8.17
C MET A 79 1.15 -11.15 -9.29
N GLU A 80 0.75 -12.11 -10.11
CA GLU A 80 1.55 -12.49 -11.28
C GLU A 80 1.70 -11.35 -12.28
N PHE A 81 0.64 -10.57 -12.52
CA PHE A 81 0.73 -9.39 -13.38
C PHE A 81 1.71 -8.38 -12.80
N TRP A 82 1.65 -8.09 -11.49
CA TRP A 82 2.53 -7.14 -10.83
C TRP A 82 3.99 -7.57 -10.89
N ASN A 83 4.28 -8.83 -10.58
CA ASN A 83 5.66 -9.34 -10.61
C ASN A 83 6.23 -9.29 -12.03
N ASN A 84 5.49 -9.79 -13.02
CA ASN A 84 5.91 -9.78 -14.42
C ASN A 84 6.05 -8.35 -14.96
N TYR A 85 5.21 -7.43 -14.53
CA TYR A 85 5.29 -6.03 -14.95
C TYR A 85 6.50 -5.36 -14.27
N ALA A 86 6.68 -5.51 -12.95
CA ALA A 86 7.77 -4.90 -12.19
C ALA A 86 9.15 -5.24 -12.74
N ASP A 87 9.37 -6.48 -13.18
CA ASP A 87 10.62 -6.94 -13.81
C ASP A 87 10.94 -6.25 -15.16
N LEU A 88 9.96 -5.56 -15.74
CA LEU A 88 10.05 -4.89 -17.04
C LEU A 88 10.05 -3.36 -16.93
N VAL A 89 9.88 -2.81 -15.72
CA VAL A 89 9.83 -1.35 -15.50
C VAL A 89 11.24 -0.77 -15.58
N ASP A 90 11.52 -0.07 -16.69
CA ASP A 90 12.82 0.55 -16.93
C ASP A 90 12.78 2.09 -16.75
N SER A 91 11.59 2.68 -16.69
CA SER A 91 11.40 4.13 -16.57
C SER A 91 10.42 4.53 -15.45
N ASP A 92 10.48 5.80 -15.04
CA ASP A 92 9.55 6.34 -14.03
C ASP A 92 8.10 6.45 -14.55
N ALA A 93 7.93 6.63 -15.86
CA ALA A 93 6.61 6.63 -16.49
C ALA A 93 5.96 5.23 -16.39
N GLU A 94 6.70 4.17 -16.67
CA GLU A 94 6.22 2.79 -16.53
C GLU A 94 5.98 2.42 -15.06
N ALA A 95 6.84 2.89 -14.15
CA ALA A 95 6.64 2.72 -12.71
C ALA A 95 5.33 3.37 -12.25
N LEU A 96 5.02 4.56 -12.76
CA LEU A 96 3.76 5.26 -12.48
C LEU A 96 2.55 4.52 -13.06
N MET A 97 2.65 3.97 -14.27
CA MET A 97 1.58 3.17 -14.87
C MET A 97 1.27 1.94 -14.01
N LEU A 98 2.30 1.15 -13.68
CA LEU A 98 2.15 0.00 -12.78
C LEU A 98 1.52 0.40 -11.45
N LEU A 99 2.02 1.47 -10.82
CA LEU A 99 1.49 1.98 -9.56
C LEU A 99 -0.01 2.33 -9.67
N ASP A 100 -0.42 3.03 -10.71
CA ASP A 100 -1.82 3.41 -10.90
C ASP A 100 -2.71 2.16 -11.09
N ARG A 101 -2.23 1.12 -11.77
CA ARG A 101 -2.96 -0.17 -11.87
C ARG A 101 -3.07 -0.89 -10.53
N MET A 102 -2.00 -0.92 -9.75
CA MET A 102 -1.98 -1.57 -8.44
C MET A 102 -2.93 -0.87 -7.45
N LEU A 103 -2.96 0.47 -7.44
CA LEU A 103 -3.90 1.24 -6.62
C LEU A 103 -5.36 1.05 -7.07
N GLU A 104 -5.61 0.93 -8.38
CA GLU A 104 -6.95 0.65 -8.89
C GLU A 104 -7.42 -0.77 -8.52
N ALA A 105 -6.53 -1.77 -8.57
CA ALA A 105 -6.81 -3.11 -8.08
C ALA A 105 -7.04 -3.11 -6.55
N GLU A 106 -6.26 -2.34 -5.79
CA GLU A 106 -6.48 -2.16 -4.35
C GLU A 106 -7.89 -1.63 -4.03
N ARG A 107 -8.36 -0.65 -4.81
CA ARG A 107 -9.71 -0.11 -4.67
C ARG A 107 -10.76 -1.18 -4.92
N TYR A 108 -10.65 -1.92 -6.02
CA TYR A 108 -11.55 -3.04 -6.32
C TYR A 108 -11.61 -4.04 -5.16
N LEU A 109 -10.44 -4.42 -4.63
CA LEU A 109 -10.33 -5.35 -3.52
C LEU A 109 -11.01 -4.84 -2.24
N HIS A 110 -10.95 -3.53 -1.99
CA HIS A 110 -11.60 -2.89 -0.86
C HIS A 110 -13.12 -2.75 -1.03
N GLU A 111 -13.59 -2.41 -2.24
CA GLU A 111 -15.03 -2.19 -2.51
C GLU A 111 -15.83 -3.50 -2.48
N VAL A 112 -15.28 -4.58 -3.05
CA VAL A 112 -15.99 -5.87 -3.13
C VAL A 112 -15.73 -6.75 -1.90
N GLY A 113 -14.66 -6.46 -1.16
CA GLY A 113 -14.26 -7.20 0.03
C GLY A 113 -13.28 -8.34 -0.28
N TYR A 114 -12.33 -8.54 0.62
CA TYR A 114 -11.28 -9.55 0.49
C TYR A 114 -11.82 -10.96 0.81
N PRO A 115 -11.33 -12.02 0.14
CA PRO A 115 -11.50 -13.38 0.63
C PRO A 115 -10.55 -13.55 1.81
N VAL A 116 -11.00 -13.11 3.00
CA VAL A 116 -10.21 -13.17 4.25
C VAL A 116 -10.07 -14.62 4.76
N GLU A 117 -10.65 -15.60 4.07
CA GLU A 117 -10.73 -16.99 4.53
C GLU A 117 -9.58 -17.88 4.03
N ASP A 118 -8.72 -17.40 3.10
CA ASP A 118 -7.59 -18.17 2.56
C ASP A 118 -6.24 -17.47 2.83
N GLU A 119 -5.35 -18.19 3.51
CA GLU A 119 -3.98 -17.79 3.82
C GLU A 119 -3.20 -17.35 2.57
N ASN A 120 -3.44 -17.99 1.42
CA ASN A 120 -2.81 -17.60 0.16
C ASN A 120 -3.31 -16.24 -0.35
N GLY A 121 -4.59 -15.93 -0.15
CA GLY A 121 -5.17 -14.63 -0.49
C GLY A 121 -4.56 -13.49 0.33
N ILE A 122 -4.38 -13.73 1.63
CA ILE A 122 -3.72 -12.80 2.57
C ILE A 122 -2.25 -12.58 2.17
N ARG A 123 -1.50 -13.64 1.84
CA ARG A 123 -0.10 -13.52 1.39
C ARG A 123 0.02 -12.74 0.08
N CYS A 124 -0.87 -12.97 -0.88
CA CYS A 124 -0.90 -12.20 -2.12
C CYS A 124 -1.14 -10.71 -1.86
N TRP A 125 -2.09 -10.38 -0.97
CA TRP A 125 -2.34 -9.00 -0.55
C TRP A 125 -1.10 -8.34 0.05
N LEU A 126 -0.49 -8.97 1.05
CA LEU A 126 0.70 -8.48 1.73
C LEU A 126 1.82 -8.17 0.73
N THR A 127 2.04 -9.10 -0.19
CA THR A 127 3.07 -8.95 -1.22
C THR A 127 2.76 -7.78 -2.15
N ALA A 128 1.50 -7.57 -2.54
CA ALA A 128 1.10 -6.40 -3.34
C ALA A 128 1.39 -5.09 -2.57
N GLN A 129 1.04 -5.04 -1.29
CA GLN A 129 1.29 -3.87 -0.43
C GLN A 129 2.79 -3.54 -0.30
N LEU A 130 3.64 -4.56 -0.19
CA LEU A 130 5.10 -4.42 -0.19
C LEU A 130 5.67 -3.87 -1.49
N SER A 131 4.99 -4.11 -2.63
CA SER A 131 5.40 -3.57 -3.93
C SER A 131 4.89 -2.14 -4.17
N ILE A 132 3.72 -1.77 -3.65
CA ILE A 132 3.14 -0.42 -3.81
C ILE A 132 3.97 0.65 -3.08
N GLY A 133 4.42 0.37 -1.85
CA GLY A 133 5.18 1.32 -1.04
C GLY A 133 6.44 1.89 -1.74
N PRO A 134 7.36 1.03 -2.21
CA PRO A 134 8.55 1.46 -2.95
C PRO A 134 8.21 2.19 -4.26
N LEU A 135 7.21 1.72 -5.02
CA LEU A 135 6.79 2.37 -6.26
C LEU A 135 6.21 3.77 -6.00
N LEU A 136 5.48 3.96 -4.91
CA LEU A 136 5.02 5.28 -4.48
C LEU A 136 6.17 6.22 -4.16
N LEU A 137 7.19 5.74 -3.44
CA LEU A 137 8.36 6.57 -3.12
C LEU A 137 9.12 6.97 -4.38
N ARG A 138 9.25 6.05 -5.35
CA ARG A 138 9.88 6.31 -6.65
C ARG A 138 9.07 7.30 -7.50
N ALA A 139 7.80 6.98 -7.75
CA ALA A 139 6.97 7.72 -8.71
C ALA A 139 6.34 8.99 -8.12
N ARG A 140 6.13 9.06 -6.80
CA ARG A 140 5.46 10.17 -6.08
C ARG A 140 6.17 10.47 -4.75
N PRO A 141 7.40 11.01 -4.77
CA PRO A 141 8.22 11.20 -3.55
C PRO A 141 7.58 12.14 -2.52
N ASN A 142 6.62 12.97 -2.91
CA ASN A 142 5.82 13.83 -2.03
C ASN A 142 4.68 13.10 -1.30
N ARG A 143 4.42 11.83 -1.61
CA ARG A 143 3.34 11.01 -1.03
C ARG A 143 3.84 10.02 0.03
N VAL A 144 4.85 10.39 0.81
CA VAL A 144 5.47 9.55 1.84
C VAL A 144 4.43 8.97 2.81
N GLY A 145 3.46 9.75 3.27
CA GLY A 145 2.41 9.27 4.17
C GLY A 145 1.56 8.13 3.58
N LEU A 146 1.31 8.16 2.27
CA LEU A 146 0.61 7.07 1.58
C LEU A 146 1.52 5.84 1.49
N ALA A 147 2.78 6.02 1.07
CA ALA A 147 3.75 4.92 1.02
C ALA A 147 3.90 4.23 2.38
N LEU A 148 4.05 4.98 3.48
CA LEU A 148 4.12 4.48 4.85
C LEU A 148 2.94 3.55 5.19
N SER A 149 1.73 3.89 4.73
CA SER A 149 0.54 3.07 4.97
C SER A 149 0.58 1.72 4.25
N HIS A 150 1.17 1.66 3.05
CA HIS A 150 1.35 0.40 2.30
C HIS A 150 2.46 -0.47 2.91
N PHE A 151 3.58 0.13 3.33
CA PHE A 151 4.60 -0.60 4.08
C PHE A 151 4.07 -1.15 5.39
N ALA A 152 3.26 -0.37 6.11
CA ALA A 152 2.55 -0.84 7.30
C ALA A 152 1.68 -2.04 6.93
N LYS A 153 0.72 -1.91 6.01
CA LYS A 153 -0.13 -3.05 5.58
C LYS A 153 0.67 -4.28 5.15
N GLY A 154 1.81 -4.11 4.47
CA GLY A 154 2.66 -5.21 3.99
C GLY A 154 3.52 -5.90 5.06
N PHE A 155 3.51 -5.42 6.31
CA PHE A 155 4.31 -5.95 7.42
C PHE A 155 5.83 -5.97 7.12
N SER A 156 6.40 -4.86 6.62
CA SER A 156 7.88 -4.77 6.49
C SER A 156 8.45 -3.51 7.12
N PRO A 157 8.49 -3.46 8.48
CA PRO A 157 9.02 -2.31 9.18
C PRO A 157 10.51 -2.12 8.85
N GLU A 158 11.28 -3.21 8.78
CA GLU A 158 12.71 -3.17 8.45
C GLU A 158 12.99 -2.52 7.09
N LEU A 159 12.31 -2.96 6.02
CA LEU A 159 12.54 -2.44 4.67
C LEU A 159 12.24 -0.93 4.62
N LEU A 160 11.16 -0.51 5.28
CA LEU A 160 10.78 0.88 5.37
C LEU A 160 11.81 1.71 6.15
N TYR A 161 12.28 1.20 7.29
CA TYR A 161 13.32 1.86 8.07
C TYR A 161 14.61 2.03 7.27
N ARG A 162 15.07 0.96 6.60
CA ARG A 162 16.28 1.00 5.76
C ARG A 162 16.15 2.02 4.62
N ALA A 163 15.02 2.00 3.91
CA ALA A 163 14.76 2.96 2.83
C ALA A 163 14.74 4.40 3.34
N MET A 164 14.13 4.63 4.51
CA MET A 164 14.06 5.95 5.13
C MET A 164 15.43 6.44 5.62
N LEU A 165 16.23 5.58 6.25
CA LEU A 165 17.59 5.92 6.69
C LEU A 165 18.46 6.29 5.50
N ALA A 166 18.45 5.48 4.45
CA ALA A 166 19.19 5.78 3.22
C ALA A 166 18.78 7.14 2.63
N ALA A 167 17.48 7.45 2.61
CA ALA A 167 16.98 8.72 2.10
C ALA A 167 17.34 9.94 2.99
N LEU A 168 17.43 9.76 4.31
CA LEU A 168 17.87 10.81 5.23
C LEU A 168 19.38 11.03 5.14
N GLU A 169 20.16 9.94 5.03
CA GLU A 169 21.61 10.00 4.87
C GLU A 169 22.02 10.69 3.56
N ASP A 170 21.39 10.33 2.44
CA ASP A 170 21.62 10.95 1.13
C ASP A 170 21.39 12.47 1.15
N LYS A 171 20.44 12.93 1.98
CA LYS A 171 20.12 14.36 2.15
C LYS A 171 20.87 15.04 3.29
N GLY A 172 21.71 14.32 4.03
CA GLY A 172 22.42 14.84 5.20
C GLY A 172 21.51 15.21 6.38
N LEU A 173 20.30 14.66 6.46
CA LEU A 173 19.27 14.96 7.47
C LEU A 173 19.23 13.91 8.59
N ARG A 174 20.40 13.52 9.10
CA ARG A 174 20.50 12.43 10.08
C ARG A 174 19.80 12.76 11.40
N GLU A 175 19.71 14.03 11.77
CA GLU A 175 18.98 14.54 12.92
C GLU A 175 17.47 14.28 12.87
N GLU A 176 16.88 14.12 11.67
CA GLU A 176 15.46 13.83 11.48
C GLU A 176 15.11 12.35 11.69
N THR A 177 16.12 11.49 11.89
CA THR A 177 15.94 10.04 12.04
C THR A 177 14.94 9.68 13.13
N LEU A 178 14.97 10.38 14.26
CA LEU A 178 14.05 10.14 15.38
C LEU A 178 12.60 10.49 15.01
N MET A 179 12.40 11.62 14.31
CA MET A 179 11.08 12.06 13.87
C MET A 179 10.50 11.06 12.87
N ALA A 180 11.34 10.62 11.94
CA ALA A 180 11.00 9.67 10.91
C ALA A 180 10.68 8.28 11.50
N TRP A 181 11.44 7.83 12.51
CA TRP A 181 11.11 6.63 13.28
C TRP A 181 9.76 6.73 14.00
N SER A 182 9.51 7.86 14.66
CA SER A 182 8.24 8.11 15.36
C SER A 182 7.05 8.02 14.41
N ARG A 183 7.19 8.54 13.19
CA ARG A 183 6.14 8.43 12.14
C ARG A 183 5.89 6.97 11.76
N ILE A 184 6.92 6.17 11.58
CA ILE A 184 6.77 4.75 11.23
C ILE A 184 6.02 4.01 12.33
N VAL A 185 6.50 4.09 13.58
CA VAL A 185 5.87 3.38 14.71
C VAL A 185 4.40 3.77 14.86
N LEU A 186 4.08 5.07 14.81
CA LEU A 186 2.69 5.52 14.92
C LEU A 186 1.84 5.15 13.70
N THR A 187 2.42 5.04 12.51
CA THR A 187 1.70 4.55 11.32
C THR A 187 1.32 3.09 11.48
N TYR A 188 2.23 2.25 11.97
CA TYR A 188 1.93 0.85 12.30
C TYR A 188 0.84 0.77 13.36
N ALA A 189 0.89 1.60 14.39
CA ALA A 189 -0.11 1.63 15.46
C ALA A 189 -1.50 2.06 14.96
N ALA A 190 -1.52 2.91 13.94
CA ALA A 190 -2.72 3.47 13.34
C ALA A 190 -3.24 2.67 12.12
N THR A 191 -2.63 1.53 11.81
CA THR A 191 -3.04 0.64 10.72
C THR A 191 -3.96 -0.46 11.24
N ASP A 192 -5.08 -0.73 10.55
CA ASP A 192 -5.98 -1.83 10.90
C ASP A 192 -5.37 -3.17 10.47
N TRP A 193 -4.92 -3.94 11.45
CA TRP A 193 -4.36 -5.27 11.25
C TRP A 193 -5.37 -6.40 11.47
N SER A 194 -6.65 -6.09 11.72
CA SER A 194 -7.66 -7.12 12.01
C SER A 194 -7.88 -8.12 10.87
N PHE A 195 -7.38 -7.81 9.68
CA PHE A 195 -7.32 -8.73 8.54
C PHE A 195 -6.34 -9.90 8.69
N TYR A 196 -5.33 -9.80 9.57
CA TYR A 196 -4.20 -10.74 9.57
C TYR A 196 -4.30 -11.85 10.61
N ASN A 197 -5.34 -11.89 11.46
CA ASN A 197 -5.51 -12.82 12.59
C ASN A 197 -4.34 -12.89 13.60
N GLU A 198 -3.20 -12.26 13.32
CA GLU A 198 -2.11 -12.02 14.26
C GLU A 198 -2.47 -10.88 15.20
N GLU A 199 -1.96 -10.93 16.43
CA GLU A 199 -2.07 -9.79 17.32
C GLU A 199 -1.39 -8.59 16.65
N PRO A 200 -2.14 -7.51 16.31
CA PRO A 200 -1.62 -6.27 15.70
C PRO A 200 -0.40 -5.67 16.42
N LEU A 201 -0.17 -6.14 17.65
CA LEU A 201 0.77 -5.65 18.63
C LEU A 201 2.16 -6.31 18.51
N ASN A 202 2.30 -7.47 17.87
CA ASN A 202 3.62 -8.07 17.60
C ASN A 202 4.40 -7.26 16.56
N ALA A 203 3.73 -6.76 15.51
CA ALA A 203 4.29 -5.82 14.54
C ALA A 203 4.87 -4.55 15.19
N LEU A 204 4.16 -4.05 16.22
CA LEU A 204 4.57 -2.88 16.98
C LEU A 204 5.79 -3.16 17.85
N ASN A 205 5.88 -4.35 18.42
CA ASN A 205 7.05 -4.78 19.18
C ASN A 205 8.28 -4.94 18.28
N GLU A 206 8.13 -5.37 17.03
CA GLU A 206 9.20 -5.36 16.03
C GLU A 206 9.63 -3.94 15.65
N GLY A 207 8.66 -3.04 15.44
CA GLY A 207 8.95 -1.62 15.19
C GLY A 207 9.67 -0.91 16.33
N LEU A 208 9.38 -1.32 17.58
CA LEU A 208 10.05 -0.85 18.80
C LEU A 208 11.41 -1.53 19.00
N SER A 209 11.57 -2.83 18.71
CA SER A 209 12.85 -3.53 18.84
C SER A 209 13.91 -3.03 17.86
N PHE A 210 13.48 -2.48 16.71
CA PHE A 210 14.35 -1.83 15.73
C PHE A 210 15.02 -0.54 16.25
N TRP A 211 14.56 0.01 17.39
CA TRP A 211 15.20 1.15 18.06
C TRP A 211 16.71 0.94 18.28
N GLY A 212 17.10 -0.26 18.74
CA GLY A 212 18.50 -0.59 19.02
C GLY A 212 19.39 -0.68 17.77
N PHE A 213 18.78 -0.83 16.58
CA PHE A 213 19.49 -0.79 15.29
C PHE A 213 19.74 0.65 14.83
N VAL A 214 18.76 1.54 15.03
CA VAL A 214 18.82 2.94 14.56
C VAL A 214 19.65 3.83 15.49
N PHE A 215 19.59 3.56 16.79
CA PHE A 215 20.32 4.29 17.81
C PHE A 215 21.12 3.29 18.64
N PRO A 216 22.46 3.23 18.52
CA PRO A 216 23.27 2.36 19.37
C PRO A 216 22.98 2.70 20.84
N VAL A 217 22.69 1.64 21.60
CA VAL A 217 22.18 1.63 22.99
C VAL A 217 23.00 2.52 23.93
N ASP A 218 24.25 2.81 23.58
CA ASP A 218 25.18 3.69 24.30
C ASP A 218 24.77 5.18 24.32
N ARG A 219 23.70 5.58 23.59
CA ARG A 219 23.20 6.97 23.49
C ARG A 219 21.74 7.18 23.93
N ALA A 220 21.09 6.21 24.58
CA ALA A 220 19.71 6.39 25.04
C ALA A 220 19.62 6.27 26.56
N PRO A 221 19.61 7.41 27.27
CA PRO A 221 18.42 7.70 28.06
C PRO A 221 18.07 9.20 28.02
N ASP A 222 16.78 9.50 27.95
CA ASP A 222 16.20 10.85 28.02
C ASP A 222 16.03 11.65 26.72
N ILE A 223 15.48 10.97 25.71
CA ILE A 223 14.83 11.64 24.58
C ILE A 223 13.31 11.61 24.83
N PRO A 224 12.66 12.75 25.15
CA PRO A 224 11.23 12.78 25.51
C PRO A 224 10.29 12.15 24.46
N LEU A 225 10.67 12.17 23.18
CA LEU A 225 9.86 11.60 22.10
C LEU A 225 9.86 10.07 22.13
N VAL A 226 10.97 9.46 22.51
CA VAL A 226 11.09 8.00 22.68
C VAL A 226 10.21 7.56 23.82
N HIS A 227 10.34 8.21 24.98
CA HIS A 227 9.51 7.94 26.15
C HIS A 227 8.01 8.09 25.83
N PHE A 228 7.63 9.13 25.08
CA PHE A 228 6.26 9.25 24.60
C PHE A 228 5.83 8.04 23.78
N ILE A 229 6.58 7.70 22.73
CA ILE A 229 6.23 6.60 21.82
C ILE A 229 6.12 5.27 22.59
N GLU A 230 7.10 4.92 23.41
CA GLU A 230 7.09 3.67 24.19
C GLU A 230 5.90 3.60 25.15
N MET A 231 5.68 4.65 25.96
CA MET A 231 4.56 4.68 26.90
C MET A 231 3.21 4.70 26.19
N PHE A 232 3.12 5.42 25.07
CA PHE A 232 1.91 5.53 24.27
C PHE A 232 1.54 4.19 23.65
N ILE A 233 2.48 3.54 22.96
CA ILE A 233 2.28 2.21 22.35
C ILE A 233 1.93 1.18 23.43
N THR A 234 2.66 1.16 24.54
CA THR A 234 2.34 0.28 25.68
C THR A 234 0.93 0.53 26.21
N SER A 235 0.49 1.78 26.30
CA SER A 235 -0.85 2.14 26.76
C SER A 235 -1.92 1.65 25.78
N VAL A 236 -1.69 1.79 24.47
CA VAL A 236 -2.60 1.29 23.43
C VAL A 236 -2.67 -0.25 23.47
N GLN A 237 -1.53 -0.92 23.54
CA GLN A 237 -1.42 -2.39 23.66
C GLN A 237 -2.19 -2.93 24.86
N LYS A 238 -2.02 -2.30 26.03
CA LYS A 238 -2.70 -2.67 27.28
C LYS A 238 -4.15 -2.15 27.37
N LYS A 239 -4.67 -1.54 26.31
CA LYS A 239 -6.02 -0.94 26.25
C LYS A 239 -6.28 0.11 27.34
N LEU A 240 -5.21 0.77 27.80
CA LEU A 240 -5.25 1.87 28.78
C LEU A 240 -5.52 3.21 28.07
N PHE A 241 -6.63 3.31 27.34
CA PHE A 241 -6.92 4.49 26.51
C PHE A 241 -6.98 5.84 27.26
N PRO A 242 -7.45 5.92 28.52
CA PRO A 242 -7.35 7.15 29.30
C PRO A 242 -5.88 7.61 29.48
N LEU A 243 -4.96 6.67 29.73
CA LEU A 243 -3.54 6.96 29.82
C LEU A 243 -2.96 7.39 28.47
N ALA A 244 -3.33 6.71 27.37
CA ALA A 244 -2.90 7.10 26.03
C ALA A 244 -3.33 8.54 25.67
N ARG A 245 -4.56 8.93 26.03
CA ARG A 245 -5.06 10.32 25.86
C ARG A 245 -4.32 11.32 26.74
N LEU A 246 -4.00 10.95 27.99
CA LEU A 246 -3.23 11.78 28.90
C LEU A 246 -1.82 12.02 28.35
N LEU A 247 -1.15 10.97 27.86
CA LEU A 247 0.17 11.07 27.22
C LEU A 247 0.11 11.98 25.99
N LEU A 248 -0.87 11.79 25.11
CA LEU A 248 -1.06 12.64 23.93
C LEU A 248 -1.23 14.13 24.31
N ALA A 249 -2.04 14.42 25.33
CA ALA A 249 -2.23 15.79 25.82
C ALA A 249 -0.95 16.36 26.44
N ARG A 250 -0.23 15.58 27.25
CA ARG A 250 1.00 15.97 27.95
C ARG A 250 2.15 16.26 26.98
N TYR A 251 2.29 15.43 25.95
CA TYR A 251 3.38 15.53 24.96
C TYR A 251 3.00 16.35 23.72
N ARG A 252 1.80 16.94 23.68
CA ARG A 252 1.33 17.75 22.55
C ARG A 252 2.33 18.81 22.06
N PRO A 253 3.04 19.58 22.92
CA PRO A 253 4.04 20.54 22.45
C PRO A 253 5.19 19.89 21.69
N LEU A 254 5.63 18.69 22.12
CA LEU A 254 6.68 17.93 21.45
C LEU A 254 6.19 17.41 20.08
N LEU A 255 4.95 16.93 20.03
CA LEU A 255 4.33 16.43 18.80
C LEU A 255 4.00 17.55 17.80
N ALA A 256 3.88 18.80 18.26
CA ALA A 256 3.62 19.93 17.36
C ALA A 256 4.76 20.18 16.35
N ARG A 257 5.96 19.63 16.59
CA ARG A 257 7.08 19.60 15.64
C ARG A 257 6.73 18.86 14.35
N ASP A 258 5.81 17.91 14.41
CA ASP A 258 5.26 17.21 13.26
C ASP A 258 3.76 16.91 13.45
N PRO A 259 2.87 17.71 12.82
CA PRO A 259 1.42 17.54 12.94
C PRO A 259 0.90 16.16 12.56
N ALA A 260 1.66 15.36 11.80
CA ALA A 260 1.28 13.99 11.46
C ALA A 260 1.31 13.06 12.69
N LEU A 261 2.25 13.23 13.63
CA LEU A 261 2.38 12.35 14.79
C LEU A 261 1.14 12.37 15.68
N ALA A 262 0.62 13.56 16.00
CA ALA A 262 -0.58 13.69 16.81
C ALA A 262 -1.78 13.02 16.15
N LYS A 263 -1.96 13.21 14.84
CA LYS A 263 -3.05 12.58 14.06
C LYS A 263 -2.94 11.05 14.04
N LEU A 264 -1.73 10.52 13.87
CA LEU A 264 -1.50 9.07 13.89
C LEU A 264 -1.78 8.48 15.27
N ALA A 265 -1.34 9.15 16.35
CA ALA A 265 -1.64 8.73 17.71
C ALA A 265 -3.17 8.75 18.00
N GLU A 266 -3.88 9.80 17.57
CA GLU A 266 -5.35 9.86 17.68
C GLU A 266 -6.02 8.72 16.89
N LYS A 267 -5.56 8.45 15.67
CA LYS A 267 -6.05 7.35 14.84
C LYS A 267 -5.81 6.00 15.51
N ALA A 268 -4.63 5.78 16.09
CA ALA A 268 -4.32 4.56 16.83
C ALA A 268 -5.26 4.37 18.03
N ILE A 269 -5.50 5.41 18.85
CA ILE A 269 -6.47 5.32 19.95
C ILE A 269 -7.86 4.95 19.42
N ALA A 270 -8.33 5.61 18.36
CA ALA A 270 -9.66 5.36 17.80
C ALA A 270 -9.81 3.91 17.30
N LEU A 271 -8.82 3.45 16.53
CA LEU A 271 -8.78 2.10 15.98
C LEU A 271 -8.82 1.01 17.06
N HIS A 272 -8.01 1.15 18.10
CA HIS A 272 -7.88 0.12 19.14
C HIS A 272 -8.95 0.19 20.22
N SER A 273 -9.62 1.34 20.40
CA SER A 273 -10.70 1.50 21.39
C SER A 273 -12.08 1.08 20.88
N ASP A 274 -12.36 1.26 19.58
CA ASP A 274 -13.60 0.81 18.93
C ASP A 274 -13.33 0.47 17.45
N PRO A 275 -12.85 -0.76 17.17
CA PRO A 275 -12.45 -1.15 15.81
C PRO A 275 -13.56 -1.01 14.76
N ARG A 276 -14.84 -1.10 15.19
CA ARG A 276 -16.00 -1.00 14.29
C ARG A 276 -16.20 0.41 13.73
N LYS A 277 -15.79 1.45 14.47
CA LYS A 277 -15.90 2.85 14.04
C LYS A 277 -14.73 3.31 13.16
N ALA A 278 -13.58 2.67 13.26
CA ALA A 278 -12.40 3.02 12.46
C ALA A 278 -12.53 2.52 11.01
N ARG A 279 -13.04 1.29 10.82
CA ARG A 279 -13.28 0.68 9.49
C ARG A 279 -14.15 1.51 8.55
N SER A 280 -15.01 2.39 9.08
CA SER A 280 -15.91 3.22 8.26
C SER A 280 -15.22 4.45 7.64
N ARG A 281 -13.93 4.70 7.91
CA ARG A 281 -13.23 5.95 7.55
C ARG A 281 -11.89 5.77 6.86
N ASP A 282 -11.47 4.53 6.57
CA ASP A 282 -10.04 4.24 6.39
C ASP A 282 -9.41 4.69 5.06
N PHE A 283 -10.18 5.17 4.09
CA PHE A 283 -9.58 5.76 2.90
C PHE A 283 -10.48 6.82 2.24
N ASP A 284 -10.09 8.09 2.31
CA ASP A 284 -10.69 9.16 1.51
C ASP A 284 -10.13 9.06 0.07
N TRP A 285 -10.74 8.19 -0.74
CA TRP A 285 -10.41 8.06 -2.17
C TRP A 285 -10.55 9.38 -2.93
N ASP A 286 -11.39 10.30 -2.45
CA ASP A 286 -11.54 11.62 -3.05
C ASP A 286 -10.38 12.56 -2.69
N ALA A 287 -9.66 12.34 -1.58
CA ALA A 287 -8.37 12.98 -1.31
C ALA A 287 -7.24 12.44 -2.21
N LEU A 288 -7.31 11.17 -2.64
CA LEU A 288 -6.41 10.61 -3.65
C LEU A 288 -6.66 11.29 -5.01
N LYS A 289 -7.92 11.32 -5.48
CA LYS A 289 -8.34 12.01 -6.72
C LYS A 289 -7.93 13.49 -6.75
N ARG A 290 -8.12 14.20 -5.62
CA ARG A 290 -7.76 15.64 -5.50
C ARG A 290 -6.29 15.95 -5.70
N GLY A 291 -5.39 14.95 -5.64
CA GLY A 291 -4.01 15.15 -6.08
C GLY A 291 -3.53 14.10 -7.10
N ILE A 292 -4.47 13.56 -7.89
CA ILE A 292 -4.24 12.94 -9.21
C ILE A 292 -4.47 13.98 -10.33
N ASN A 293 -5.13 15.10 -10.06
CA ASN A 293 -5.19 16.19 -11.04
C ASN A 293 -3.82 16.87 -11.16
N PRO A 294 -3.18 16.82 -12.35
CA PRO A 294 -2.05 17.68 -12.61
C PRO A 294 -2.60 19.10 -12.80
N ALA A 295 -2.23 20.00 -11.89
CA ALA A 295 -2.00 21.37 -12.29
C ALA A 295 -0.52 21.48 -12.68
#